data_AF-A0A353DA24-F1
#
_entry.id   AF-A0A353DA24-F1
#
_cell.length_a   1.000
_cell.length_b   1.000
_cell.length_c   1.000
_cell.angle_alpha   90.00
_cell.angle_beta   90.00
_cell.angle_gamma   90.00
#
_symmetry.space_group_name_H-M   'P 1'
#
loop_
_entity.id
_entity.type
_entity.pdbx_description
1 polymer ?
#
loop_
_entity_poly.entity_id
_entity_poly.type
_entity_poly.pdbx_seq_one_letter_code
_entity_poly.pdbx_strand_id
1 'polypeptide(L)'
;TQRHFDVWTAGGFLLTDANPGLDIFPEELVRAVAFARAEELPALFSRLAGDSPEKRALARQWRETILAGHTYAHRAAKVLAAAGLDRTLVSAHKGLEVRPENG
;
A
#
# COMPACT_ATOMS: atom_id res chain seq x y z
N THR A 1 -6.58 -8.63 3.50
CA THR A 1 -7.23 -9.06 2.22
C THR A 1 -7.03 -8.01 1.13
N GLN A 2 -7.26 -8.34 -0.16
CA GLN A 2 -7.15 -7.40 -1.28
C GLN A 2 -8.03 -6.14 -1.10
N ARG A 3 -9.20 -6.30 -0.46
CA ARG A 3 -10.17 -5.22 -0.20
C ARG A 3 -9.59 -4.02 0.55
N HIS A 4 -8.58 -4.22 1.39
CA HIS A 4 -7.91 -3.13 2.09
C HIS A 4 -7.21 -2.19 1.10
N PHE A 5 -6.49 -2.75 0.12
CA PHE A 5 -5.82 -1.96 -0.90
C PHE A 5 -6.83 -1.21 -1.77
N ASP A 6 -7.85 -1.91 -2.26
CA ASP A 6 -8.81 -1.34 -3.21
C ASP A 6 -9.64 -0.21 -2.57
N VAL A 7 -10.15 -0.41 -1.35
CA VAL A 7 -11.02 0.58 -0.69
C VAL A 7 -10.27 1.86 -0.38
N TRP A 8 -9.10 1.77 0.27
CA TRP A 8 -8.34 2.97 0.66
C TRP A 8 -7.77 3.71 -0.56
N THR A 9 -7.32 3.00 -1.60
CA THR A 9 -6.82 3.65 -2.83
C THR A 9 -7.93 4.22 -3.71
N ALA A 10 -9.18 3.79 -3.54
CA ALA A 10 -10.36 4.44 -4.11
C ALA A 10 -10.85 5.65 -3.28
N GLY A 11 -10.23 5.93 -2.12
CA GLY A 11 -10.67 6.99 -1.20
C GLY A 11 -11.84 6.59 -0.29
N GLY A 12 -12.17 5.30 -0.24
CA GLY A 12 -13.14 4.75 0.69
C GLY A 12 -12.59 4.59 2.11
N PHE A 13 -13.40 3.98 2.97
CA PHE A 13 -13.07 3.76 4.37
C PHE A 13 -13.55 2.38 4.81
N LEU A 14 -12.76 1.69 5.64
CA LEU A 14 -13.09 0.34 6.10
C LEU A 14 -12.78 0.17 7.60
N LEU A 15 -13.72 -0.46 8.32
CA LEU A 15 -13.47 -1.06 9.63
C LEU A 15 -13.23 -2.54 9.41
N THR A 16 -12.22 -3.11 10.06
CA THR A 16 -11.80 -4.51 9.83
C THR A 16 -11.58 -5.24 11.14
N ASP A 17 -11.73 -6.56 11.12
CA ASP A 17 -11.20 -7.40 12.19
C ASP A 17 -9.66 -7.36 12.20
N ALA A 18 -9.07 -7.50 13.37
CA ALA A 18 -7.63 -7.65 13.55
C ALA A 18 -7.19 -9.01 13.01
N ASN A 19 -6.55 -9.01 11.84
CA ASN A 19 -6.02 -10.20 11.20
C ASN A 19 -4.53 -10.04 10.85
N PRO A 20 -3.74 -11.13 10.79
CA PRO A 20 -2.30 -11.06 10.51
C PRO A 20 -1.94 -10.40 9.16
N GLY A 21 -2.90 -10.32 8.23
CA GLY A 21 -2.70 -9.62 6.96
C GLY A 21 -2.54 -8.10 7.11
N LEU A 22 -2.78 -7.54 8.30
CA LEU A 22 -2.58 -6.13 8.62
C LEU A 22 -1.18 -5.80 9.15
N ASP A 23 -0.39 -6.81 9.54
CA ASP A 23 0.94 -6.64 10.15
C ASP A 23 1.96 -5.98 9.20
N ILE A 24 1.64 -5.90 7.92
CA ILE A 24 2.43 -5.20 6.90
C ILE A 24 2.25 -3.67 6.95
N PHE A 25 1.31 -3.16 7.73
CA PHE A 25 1.01 -1.73 7.89
C PHE A 25 1.46 -1.21 9.25
N PRO A 26 1.63 0.12 9.41
CA PRO A 26 1.96 0.71 10.71
C PRO A 26 0.91 0.38 11.78
N GLU A 27 1.37 -0.07 12.95
CA GLU A 27 0.50 -0.55 14.03
C GLU A 27 -0.53 0.50 14.48
N GLU A 28 -0.11 1.77 14.61
CA GLU A 28 -1.02 2.87 14.97
C GLU A 28 -2.18 3.03 13.99
N LEU A 29 -1.89 2.86 12.70
CA LEU A 29 -2.86 3.01 11.64
C LEU A 29 -3.86 1.84 11.64
N VAL A 30 -3.38 0.64 11.96
CA VAL A 30 -4.20 -0.57 12.14
C VAL A 30 -5.09 -0.42 13.36
N ARG A 31 -4.54 -0.04 14.53
CA ARG A 31 -5.31 0.17 15.77
C ARG A 31 -6.45 1.16 15.60
N ALA A 32 -6.29 2.15 14.73
CA ALA A 32 -7.31 3.16 14.46
C ALA A 32 -8.54 2.64 13.68
N VAL A 33 -8.48 1.47 13.04
CA VAL A 33 -9.57 0.95 12.18
C VAL A 33 -9.90 -0.52 12.43
N ALA A 34 -9.11 -1.21 13.26
CA ALA A 34 -9.27 -2.62 13.55
C ALA A 34 -9.99 -2.86 14.89
N PHE A 35 -10.76 -3.95 14.96
CA PHE A 35 -11.35 -4.47 16.20
C PHE A 35 -10.93 -5.93 16.39
N ALA A 36 -10.66 -6.34 17.64
CA ALA A 36 -10.29 -7.72 17.96
C ALA A 36 -11.53 -8.55 18.32
N ARG A 37 -12.56 -7.91 18.88
CA ARG A 37 -13.81 -8.55 19.29
C ARG A 37 -15.01 -7.79 18.73
N ALA A 38 -16.11 -8.51 18.50
CA ALA A 38 -17.32 -7.94 17.91
C ALA A 38 -17.92 -6.81 18.77
N GLU A 39 -17.74 -6.85 20.09
CA GLU A 39 -18.24 -5.84 21.02
C GLU A 39 -17.55 -4.48 20.88
N GLU A 40 -16.38 -4.42 20.23
CA GLU A 40 -15.62 -3.18 20.02
C GLU A 40 -16.11 -2.42 18.78
N LEU A 41 -16.76 -3.13 17.86
CA LEU A 41 -17.24 -2.56 16.59
C LEU A 41 -18.23 -1.41 16.78
N PRO A 42 -19.22 -1.45 17.70
CA PRO A 42 -20.14 -0.32 17.91
C PRO A 42 -19.41 0.97 18.31
N ALA A 43 -18.45 0.90 19.24
CA ALA A 43 -17.69 2.07 19.67
C ALA A 43 -16.83 2.63 18.52
N LEU A 44 -16.17 1.74 17.78
CA LEU A 44 -15.36 2.09 16.63
C LEU A 44 -16.20 2.72 15.51
N PHE A 45 -17.38 2.15 15.24
CA PHE A 45 -18.35 2.68 14.31
C PHE A 45 -18.83 4.05 14.75
N SER A 46 -19.27 4.24 16.00
CA SER A 46 -19.72 5.54 16.50
C SER A 46 -18.67 6.64 16.35
N ARG A 47 -17.38 6.34 16.56
CA ARG A 47 -16.27 7.29 16.34
C ARG A 47 -16.12 7.71 14.87
N LEU A 48 -16.41 6.79 13.93
CA LEU A 48 -16.07 6.92 12.50
C LEU A 48 -17.30 6.88 11.56
N ALA A 49 -18.52 6.89 12.08
CA ALA A 49 -19.76 6.75 11.33
C ALA A 49 -20.07 7.99 10.46
N GLY A 50 -19.65 9.18 10.90
CA GLY A 50 -19.81 10.43 10.16
C GLY A 50 -18.62 10.76 9.25
N ASP A 51 -18.77 11.80 8.43
CA ASP A 51 -17.65 12.41 7.71
C ASP A 51 -16.90 13.40 8.62
N SER A 52 -16.06 12.87 9.50
CA SER A 52 -15.25 13.65 10.43
C SER A 52 -13.87 14.01 9.84
N PRO A 53 -13.24 15.11 10.30
CA PRO A 53 -11.85 15.40 9.97
C PRO A 53 -10.89 14.24 10.27
N GLU A 54 -11.12 13.53 11.38
CA GLU A 54 -10.38 12.34 11.78
C GLU A 54 -10.50 11.22 10.73
N LYS A 55 -11.73 10.91 10.28
CA LYS A 55 -11.97 9.88 9.25
C LYS A 55 -11.26 10.21 7.94
N ARG A 56 -11.35 11.47 7.50
CA ARG A 56 -10.67 11.93 6.28
C ARG A 56 -9.15 11.87 6.41
N ALA A 57 -8.61 12.24 7.58
CA ALA A 57 -7.18 12.13 7.86
C ALA A 57 -6.70 10.67 7.82
N LEU A 58 -7.43 9.76 8.47
CA LEU A 58 -7.14 8.33 8.44
C LEU A 58 -7.22 7.76 7.02
N ALA A 59 -8.25 8.10 6.25
CA ALA A 59 -8.37 7.65 4.86
C ALA A 59 -7.20 8.12 3.99
N ARG A 60 -6.78 9.38 4.15
CA ARG A 60 -5.61 9.92 3.45
C ARG A 60 -4.33 9.20 3.86
N GLN A 61 -4.10 9.00 5.16
CA GLN A 61 -2.91 8.33 5.67
C GLN A 61 -2.81 6.87 5.21
N TRP A 62 -3.94 6.14 5.17
CA TRP A 62 -4.03 4.80 4.59
C TRP A 62 -3.67 4.80 3.11
N ARG A 63 -4.24 5.72 2.33
CA ARG A 63 -3.94 5.86 0.91
C ARG A 63 -2.45 6.13 0.68
N GLU A 64 -1.88 7.10 1.38
CA GLU A 64 -0.46 7.47 1.26
C GLU A 64 0.46 6.30 1.62
N THR A 65 0.17 5.60 2.73
CA THR A 65 0.93 4.42 3.17
C THR A 65 0.92 3.32 2.11
N ILE A 66 -0.26 3.01 1.54
CA ILE A 66 -0.39 1.99 0.50
C ILE A 66 0.38 2.36 -0.76
N LEU A 67 0.25 3.60 -1.22
CA LEU A 67 0.93 4.05 -2.44
C LEU A 67 2.45 4.12 -2.27
N ALA A 68 2.93 4.44 -1.07
CA ALA A 68 4.36 4.53 -0.78
C ALA A 68 5.06 3.16 -0.72
N GLY A 69 4.38 2.10 -0.28
CA GLY A 69 5.07 0.84 0.05
C GLY A 69 4.47 -0.45 -0.51
N HIS A 70 3.22 -0.41 -1.01
CA HIS A 70 2.45 -1.63 -1.26
C HIS A 70 1.82 -1.71 -2.66
N THR A 71 2.32 -0.92 -3.61
CA THR A 71 2.00 -1.10 -5.03
C THR A 71 2.59 -2.40 -5.56
N TYR A 72 2.07 -2.87 -6.70
CA TYR A 72 2.63 -4.03 -7.39
C TYR A 72 4.10 -3.82 -7.78
N ALA A 73 4.50 -2.60 -8.16
CA ALA A 73 5.89 -2.28 -8.48
C ALA A 73 6.81 -2.52 -7.27
N HIS A 74 6.42 -2.04 -6.08
CA HIS A 74 7.20 -2.28 -4.86
C HIS A 74 7.28 -3.77 -4.49
N ARG A 75 6.18 -4.52 -4.67
CA ARG A 75 6.18 -5.97 -4.42
C ARG A 75 7.04 -6.73 -5.43
N ALA A 76 6.97 -6.39 -6.71
CA ALA A 76 7.81 -6.98 -7.74
C ALA A 76 9.29 -6.70 -7.48
N ALA A 77 9.64 -5.46 -7.10
CA ALA A 77 11.01 -5.11 -6.72
C ALA A 77 11.51 -5.96 -5.54
N LYS A 78 10.69 -6.17 -4.50
CA LYS A 78 11.05 -7.06 -3.37
C LYS A 78 11.29 -8.50 -3.80
N VAL A 79 10.45 -9.05 -4.69
CA VAL A 79 10.62 -10.41 -5.21
C VAL A 79 11.87 -10.53 -6.07
N LEU A 80 12.12 -9.56 -6.96
CA LEU A 80 13.33 -9.52 -7.79
C LEU A 80 14.59 -9.42 -6.93
N ALA A 81 14.58 -8.57 -5.90
CA ALA A 81 15.69 -8.47 -4.94
C ALA A 81 15.92 -9.78 -4.19
N ALA A 82 14.86 -10.41 -3.68
CA ALA A 82 14.95 -11.70 -2.99
C ALA A 82 15.45 -12.84 -3.91
N ALA A 83 15.16 -12.76 -5.22
CA ALA A 83 15.63 -13.71 -6.22
C ALA A 83 17.05 -13.40 -6.76
N GLY A 84 17.72 -12.34 -6.27
CA GLY A 84 19.03 -11.91 -6.78
C GLY A 84 18.96 -11.33 -8.21
N LEU A 85 17.77 -10.91 -8.64
CA LEU A 85 17.47 -10.30 -9.93
C LEU A 85 17.33 -8.77 -9.84
N ASP A 86 17.64 -8.19 -8.68
CA ASP A 86 18.07 -6.80 -8.54
C ASP A 86 19.36 -6.63 -9.36
N ARG A 87 19.18 -6.52 -10.67
CA ARG A 87 20.09 -5.72 -11.47
C ARG A 87 19.51 -4.34 -11.35
N THR A 88 20.22 -3.49 -10.62
CA THR A 88 20.22 -2.04 -10.77
C THR A 88 19.83 -1.73 -12.22
N LEU A 89 18.94 -0.75 -12.41
CA LEU A 89 18.72 -0.09 -13.69
C LEU A 89 20.06 0.53 -14.15
N VAL A 90 21.02 -0.31 -14.55
CA VAL A 90 22.30 0.04 -15.13
C VAL A 90 21.96 0.46 -16.54
N SER A 91 21.69 1.76 -16.68
CA SER A 91 22.17 2.58 -17.76
C SER A 91 22.24 1.88 -19.13
N ALA A 92 21.08 1.76 -19.79
CA ALA A 92 21.00 1.52 -21.21
C ALA A 92 20.46 2.77 -21.95
N HIS A 93 20.94 3.95 -21.56
CA HIS A 93 21.27 5.00 -22.52
C HIS A 93 22.71 4.76 -23.03
N LYS A 94 22.98 3.57 -23.57
CA LYS A 94 24.22 3.30 -24.30
C LYS A 94 23.90 3.22 -25.79
N GLY A 95 24.23 4.32 -26.47
CA GLY A 95 24.87 4.32 -27.78
C GLY A 95 24.09 3.64 -28.90
N LEU A 96 23.29 4.43 -29.62
CA LEU A 96 23.08 4.17 -31.04
C LEU A 96 24.39 4.51 -31.77
N GLU A 97 25.41 3.66 -31.66
CA GLU A 97 26.53 3.69 -32.60
C GLU A 97 26.08 3.02 -33.89
N VAL A 98 25.71 3.86 -34.85
CA VAL A 98 25.54 3.49 -36.25
C VAL A 98 26.90 3.02 -36.76
N ARG A 99 26.99 1.73 -37.12
CA ARG A 99 28.14 1.20 -37.85
C ARG A 99 28.17 1.81 -39.26
N PRO A 100 29.34 2.18 -39.81
CA PRO A 100 29.42 2.56 -41.21
C PRO A 100 29.21 1.32 -42.06
N GLU A 101 28.25 1.41 -42.98
CA GLU A 101 28.08 0.49 -44.08
C GLU A 101 29.14 0.81 -45.15
N ASN A 102 30.07 -0.12 -45.34
CA ASN A 102 31.01 -0.08 -46.45
C ASN A 102 30.25 -0.42 -47.74
N GLY A 103 30.28 0.52 -48.68
CA GLY A 103 29.87 0.37 -50.08
C GLY A 103 30.40 1.52 -50.90
#